data_AF-A0A2T4HJB9-F1
#
_entry.id   AF-A0A2T4HJB9-F1
#
_cell.length_a   1.000
_cell.length_b   1.000
_cell.length_c   1.000
_cell.angle_alpha   90.00
_cell.angle_beta   90.00
_cell.angle_gamma   90.00
#
_symmetry.space_group_name_H-M   'P 1'
#
loop_
_entity.id
_entity.type
_entity.pdbx_description
1 polymer ?
#
loop_
_entity_poly.entity_id
_entity_poly.type
_entity_poly.pdbx_seq_one_letter_code
_entity_poly.pdbx_strand_id
1 'polypeptide(L)' 'MRSIKPAAPADRMAVRTAIDHLRRARHLLASSGAPRAAAAVRKALRSAEGAARHIDHRIRRSQR' A
#
# COMPACT_ATOMS: atom_id res chain seq x y z
N MET A 1 -6.65 -8.46 25.24
CA MET A 1 -6.86 -8.02 23.84
C MET A 1 -5.80 -6.99 23.47
N ARG A 2 -5.06 -7.19 22.37
CA ARG A 2 -4.07 -6.20 21.90
C ARG A 2 -4.84 -4.98 21.34
N SER A 3 -4.60 -3.79 21.88
CA SER A 3 -5.24 -2.55 21.40
C SER A 3 -4.90 -2.37 19.92
N ILE A 4 -5.90 -2.51 19.06
CA ILE A 4 -5.74 -2.30 17.62
C ILE A 4 -5.68 -0.79 17.40
N LYS A 5 -4.48 -0.20 17.42
CA LYS A 5 -4.20 1.23 17.22
C LYS A 5 -5.09 1.82 16.14
N PRO A 6 -6.07 2.71 16.44
CA PRO A 6 -7.05 3.18 15.46
C PRO A 6 -6.34 3.68 14.19
N ALA A 7 -6.86 3.30 13.03
CA ALA A 7 -6.29 3.75 11.77
C ALA A 7 -6.59 5.24 11.60
N ALA A 8 -5.55 6.05 11.48
CA ALA A 8 -5.66 7.49 11.32
C ALA A 8 -5.74 7.86 9.82
N PRO A 9 -6.29 9.04 9.47
CA PRO A 9 -6.18 9.59 8.12
C PRO A 9 -4.72 9.69 7.62
N ALA A 10 -3.76 9.88 8.53
CA ALA A 10 -2.33 9.86 8.22
C ALA A 10 -1.86 8.48 7.70
N ASP A 11 -2.39 7.37 8.23
CA ASP A 11 -2.06 6.02 7.76
C ASP A 11 -2.55 5.82 6.31
N ARG A 12 -3.74 6.36 5.99
CA ARG A 12 -4.28 6.35 4.63
C ARG A 12 -3.36 7.11 3.67
N MET A 13 -2.87 8.28 4.05
CA MET A 13 -1.94 9.06 3.23
C MET A 13 -0.60 8.35 3.03
N ALA A 14 -0.04 7.77 4.10
CA ALA A 14 1.22 7.03 4.04
C ALA A 14 1.13 5.83 3.08
N VAL A 15 0.05 5.03 3.16
CA VAL A 15 -0.15 3.88 2.27
C VAL A 15 -0.38 4.31 0.82
N ARG A 16 -1.12 5.39 0.57
CA ARG A 16 -1.27 5.94 -0.79
C ARG A 16 0.08 6.35 -1.39
N THR A 17 0.89 7.06 -0.63
CA THR A 17 2.24 7.48 -1.03
C THR A 17 3.12 6.26 -1.35
N ALA A 18 3.05 5.20 -0.54
CA ALA A 18 3.78 3.96 -0.80
C ALA A 18 3.32 3.27 -2.10
N ILE A 19 2.01 3.22 -2.37
CA ILE A 19 1.46 2.67 -3.62
C ILE A 19 2.01 3.44 -4.83
N ASP A 20 2.05 4.77 -4.78
CA ASP A 20 2.55 5.60 -5.88
C ASP A 20 4.04 5.38 -6.13
N HIS A 21 4.86 5.31 -5.08
CA HIS A 21 6.27 4.94 -5.20
C HIS A 21 6.47 3.57 -5.83
N LEU A 22 5.70 2.56 -5.40
CA LEU A 22 5.78 1.21 -5.96
C LEU A 22 5.35 1.17 -7.43
N ARG A 23 4.34 1.95 -7.83
CA ARG A 23 3.96 2.08 -9.26
C ARG A 23 5.09 2.66 -10.09
N ARG A 24 5.74 3.71 -9.60
CA ARG A 24 6.88 4.35 -10.27
C ARG A 24 8.09 3.43 -10.35
N ALA A 25 8.43 2.77 -9.24
CA ALA A 25 9.52 1.79 -9.19
C ALA A 25 9.29 0.64 -10.19
N ARG A 26 8.08 0.08 -10.23
CA ARG A 26 7.72 -0.97 -11.19
C ARG A 26 7.93 -0.52 -12.63
N HIS A 27 7.51 0.70 -12.97
CA HIS A 27 7.67 1.23 -14.33
C HIS A 27 9.15 1.35 -14.70
N LEU A 28 9.97 1.95 -13.82
CA LEU A 28 11.41 2.10 -14.05
C LEU A 28 12.11 0.75 -14.22
N LEU A 29 11.83 -0.22 -13.34
CA LEU A 29 12.41 -1.56 -13.40
C LEU A 29 11.99 -2.35 -14.65
N ALA A 30 10.76 -2.16 -15.11
CA ALA A 30 10.30 -2.77 -16.36
C ALA A 30 11.03 -2.17 -17.57
N SER A 31 11.13 -0.84 -17.63
CA SER A 31 11.82 -0.13 -18.72
C SER A 31 13.33 -0.37 -18.73
N SER A 32 13.94 -0.69 -17.58
CA SER A 32 15.37 -0.99 -17.46
C SER A 32 15.72 -2.47 -17.74
N GLY A 33 14.77 -3.29 -18.17
CA GLY A 33 15.03 -4.71 -18.43
C GLY A 33 15.25 -5.56 -17.16
N ALA A 34 14.69 -5.15 -16.01
CA ALA A 34 14.77 -5.89 -14.74
C ALA A 34 13.44 -6.59 -14.38
N PRO A 35 13.01 -7.64 -15.13
CA PRO A 35 11.67 -8.21 -15.03
C PRO A 35 11.40 -8.89 -13.67
N ARG A 36 12.42 -9.51 -13.06
CA ARG A 36 12.29 -10.15 -11.73
C ARG A 36 12.03 -9.11 -10.63
N ALA A 37 12.71 -7.98 -10.68
CA ALA A 37 12.51 -6.88 -9.75
C ALA A 37 11.11 -6.24 -9.94
N ALA A 38 10.71 -5.98 -11.19
CA ALA A 38 9.36 -5.49 -11.48
C ALA A 38 8.26 -6.45 -10.99
N ALA A 39 8.47 -7.76 -11.08
CA ALA A 39 7.55 -8.77 -10.55
C ALA A 39 7.48 -8.76 -9.01
N ALA A 40 8.60 -8.57 -8.32
CA ALA A 40 8.64 -8.41 -6.86
C ALA A 40 7.86 -7.15 -6.42
N VAL A 41 8.07 -6.02 -7.11
CA VAL A 41 7.30 -4.79 -6.85
C VAL A 41 5.81 -4.98 -7.12
N ARG A 42 5.43 -5.76 -8.14
CA ARG A 42 4.01 -6.11 -8.39
C ARG A 42 3.39 -6.89 -7.21
N LYS A 43 4.14 -7.79 -6.55
CA LYS A 43 3.66 -8.48 -5.34
C LYS A 43 3.51 -7.50 -4.18
N ALA A 44 4.49 -6.61 -3.98
CA ALA A 44 4.42 -5.56 -2.96
C ALA A 44 3.21 -4.62 -3.16
N LEU A 45 2.91 -4.23 -4.40
CA LEU A 45 1.73 -3.42 -4.75
C LEU A 45 0.42 -4.06 -4.27
N ARG A 46 0.22 -5.36 -4.55
CA ARG A 46 -0.99 -6.08 -4.11
C ARG A 46 -1.15 -6.08 -2.59
N SER A 47 -0.04 -6.19 -1.86
CA SER A 47 -0.03 -6.12 -0.41
C SER A 47 -0.40 -4.72 0.10
N ALA A 48 0.20 -3.67 -0.46
CA ALA A 48 -0.10 -2.28 -0.10
C ALA A 48 -1.56 -1.88 -0.41
N GLU A 49 -2.11 -2.34 -1.53
CA GLU A 49 -3.53 -2.15 -1.87
C GLU A 49 -4.47 -2.86 -0.87
N GLY A 50 -4.08 -4.03 -0.37
CA GLY A 50 -4.79 -4.72 0.72
C GLY A 50 -4.75 -3.90 2.02
N ALA A 51 -3.59 -3.35 2.37
CA ALA A 51 -3.45 -2.48 3.54
C ALA A 51 -4.32 -1.23 3.44
N ALA A 52 -4.41 -0.61 2.25
CA ALA A 52 -5.29 0.54 2.01
C ALA A 52 -6.77 0.19 2.29
N ARG A 53 -7.23 -0.96 1.78
CA ARG A 53 -8.60 -1.46 2.04
C ARG A 53 -8.84 -1.69 3.53
N HIS A 54 -7.87 -2.24 4.25
CA HIS A 54 -7.99 -2.44 5.70
C HIS A 54 -8.06 -1.11 6.46
N ILE A 55 -7.23 -0.13 6.12
CA ILE A 55 -7.26 1.21 6.74
C ILE A 55 -8.61 1.88 6.49
N ASP A 56 -9.10 1.85 5.25
CA ASP A 56 -10.39 2.43 4.89
C ASP A 56 -11.55 1.79 5.66
N HIS A 57 -11.54 0.45 5.78
CA HIS A 57 -12.53 -0.27 6.56
C HIS A 57 -12.48 0.11 8.04
N ARG A 58 -11.28 0.26 8.61
CA ARG A 58 -11.09 0.63 10.01
C ARG A 58 -11.57 2.05 10.30
N ILE A 59 -11.21 3.03 9.47
CA ILE A 59 -11.69 4.41 9.58
C ILE A 59 -13.22 4.43 9.57
N ARG A 60 -13.85 3.75 8.61
CA ARG A 60 -15.31 3.66 8.51
C ARG A 60 -15.95 3.06 9.76
N ARG A 61 -15.35 2.01 10.34
CA ARG A 61 -15.88 1.34 11.53
C ARG A 61 -15.72 2.17 12.80
N SER A 62 -14.68 3.00 12.88
CA SER A 62 -14.43 3.88 14.03
C SER A 62 -15.22 5.18 14.01
N GLN A 63 -15.84 5.53 12.88
CA GLN A 63 -16.69 6.72 12.72
C GLN A 63 -18.20 6.45 12.95
N ARG A 64 -18.56 5.22 13.33
CA ARG A 64 -19.93 4.73 13.49
C ARG A 64 -20.20 4.42 14.95
#